data_AF-A0A835LRR0-F1
#
_entry.id   AF-A0A835LRR0-F1
#
_cell.length_a   1.000
_cell.length_b   1.000
_cell.length_c   1.000
_cell.angle_alpha   90.00
_cell.angle_beta   90.00
_cell.angle_gamma   90.00
#
_symmetry.space_group_name_H-M   'P 1'
#
loop_
_entity.id
_entity.type
_entity.pdbx_description
1 polymer ?
#
loop_
_entity_poly.entity_id
_entity_poly.type
_entity_poly.pdbx_seq_one_letter_code
_entity_poly.pdbx_strand_id
1 'polypeptide(L)'
;MGFTENQSPTSLTSGNPCVDLFFHIVPNTRSYSLVQHLEAAWKHNDWTTLKLICHVRGVRSIGKSDKEGFYAAALWLHKHHPRTLACNMKSIAEFGYSKDLPELLYRILEGPELRRAAREESQRGKKLRRMPKDHEDVHCNNQS
;
A
#
# COMPACT_ATOMS: atom_id res chain seq x y z
N MET A 1 20.50 -12.36 15.36
CA MET A 1 19.63 -12.01 16.50
C MET A 1 19.33 -10.53 16.43
N GLY A 2 18.08 -10.14 16.62
CA GLY A 2 17.66 -8.75 16.76
C GLY A 2 17.33 -8.49 18.21
N PHE A 3 17.53 -7.25 18.65
CA PHE A 3 17.12 -6.81 19.98
C PHE A 3 15.94 -5.87 19.81
N THR A 4 14.89 -6.06 20.62
CA THR A 4 13.84 -5.04 20.76
C THR A 4 14.40 -3.82 21.51
N GLU A 5 13.64 -2.73 21.57
CA GLU A 5 13.98 -1.53 22.34
C GLU A 5 14.29 -1.83 23.82
N ASN A 6 13.77 -2.96 24.36
CA ASN A 6 14.02 -3.43 25.72
C ASN A 6 15.10 -4.53 25.81
N GLN A 7 15.98 -4.65 24.81
CA GLN A 7 17.10 -5.60 24.78
C GLN A 7 16.71 -7.09 24.90
N SER A 8 15.45 -7.44 24.63
CA SER A 8 15.03 -8.84 24.60
C SER A 8 15.47 -9.51 23.29
N PRO A 9 16.03 -10.73 23.34
CA PRO A 9 16.42 -11.47 22.15
C PRO A 9 15.16 -11.80 21.34
N THR A 10 15.10 -11.33 20.11
CA THR A 10 14.05 -11.66 19.15
C THR A 10 14.66 -12.29 17.90
N SER A 11 14.03 -13.36 17.44
CA SER A 11 14.37 -13.99 16.17
C SER A 11 14.04 -13.02 15.04
N LEU A 12 15.03 -12.70 14.20
CA LEU A 12 14.88 -11.80 13.04
C LEU A 12 14.04 -12.42 11.91
N THR A 13 13.89 -13.73 11.95
CA THR A 13 13.10 -14.55 11.02
C THR A 13 12.53 -15.71 11.82
N SER A 14 11.30 -16.12 11.51
CA SER A 14 10.69 -17.30 12.11
C SER A 14 11.20 -18.61 11.50
N GLY A 15 12.10 -18.54 10.49
CA GLY A 15 12.51 -19.67 9.67
C GLY A 15 11.46 -20.11 8.63
N ASN A 16 10.29 -19.45 8.59
CA ASN A 16 9.25 -19.68 7.60
C ASN A 16 8.98 -18.37 6.84
N PRO A 17 9.35 -18.28 5.55
CA PRO A 17 9.19 -17.05 4.77
C PRO A 17 7.74 -16.55 4.65
N CYS A 18 6.74 -17.43 4.71
CA CYS A 18 5.33 -17.02 4.71
C CYS A 18 4.93 -16.35 6.03
N VAL A 19 5.46 -16.82 7.16
CA VAL A 19 5.23 -16.19 8.47
C VAL A 19 5.96 -14.86 8.55
N ASP A 20 7.20 -14.80 8.05
CA ASP A 20 7.95 -13.55 7.96
C ASP A 20 7.19 -12.53 7.09
N LEU A 21 6.69 -12.94 5.92
CA LEU A 21 5.83 -12.10 5.08
C LEU A 21 4.58 -11.62 5.84
N PHE A 22 3.92 -12.51 6.58
CA PHE A 22 2.76 -12.13 7.38
C PHE A 22 3.09 -11.02 8.37
N PHE A 23 4.20 -11.07 9.09
CA PHE A 23 4.56 -10.01 10.05
C PHE A 23 5.10 -8.74 9.39
N HIS A 24 5.85 -8.87 8.30
CA HIS A 24 6.57 -7.75 7.68
C HIS A 24 5.70 -6.91 6.72
N ILE A 25 4.52 -7.36 6.29
CA ILE A 25 3.59 -6.48 5.57
C ILE A 25 2.87 -5.58 6.57
N VAL A 26 3.49 -4.46 6.91
CA VAL A 26 2.91 -3.38 7.74
C VAL A 26 2.84 -2.06 6.96
N PRO A 27 1.91 -1.16 7.31
CA PRO A 27 1.88 0.19 6.74
C PRO A 27 3.25 0.87 6.91
N ASN A 28 3.78 1.46 5.83
CA ASN A 28 5.12 2.09 5.73
C ASN A 28 6.33 1.13 5.58
N THR A 29 6.11 -0.15 5.29
CA THR A 29 7.21 -1.04 4.89
C THR A 29 7.87 -0.54 3.60
N ARG A 30 9.21 -0.48 3.56
CA ARG A 30 9.95 -0.09 2.36
C ARG A 30 9.66 -1.10 1.22
N SER A 31 9.39 -0.60 0.02
CA SER A 31 9.02 -1.44 -1.14
C SER A 31 10.05 -2.54 -1.46
N TYR A 32 11.34 -2.26 -1.25
CA TYR A 32 12.42 -3.21 -1.48
C TYR A 32 12.35 -4.43 -0.56
N SER A 33 12.04 -4.25 0.73
CA SER A 33 11.91 -5.39 1.64
C SER A 33 10.69 -6.23 1.30
N LEU A 34 9.57 -5.62 0.90
CA LEU A 34 8.36 -6.37 0.53
C LEU A 34 8.59 -7.36 -0.62
N VAL A 35 9.29 -6.94 -1.68
CA VAL A 35 9.59 -7.79 -2.85
C VAL A 35 10.39 -9.03 -2.45
N GLN A 36 11.42 -8.86 -1.61
CA GLN A 36 12.23 -9.98 -1.14
C GLN A 36 11.44 -10.99 -0.31
N HIS A 37 10.56 -10.50 0.58
CA HIS A 37 9.70 -11.38 1.37
C HIS A 37 8.68 -12.12 0.49
N LEU A 38 8.11 -11.45 -0.53
CA LEU A 38 7.19 -12.08 -1.48
C LEU A 38 7.89 -13.16 -2.30
N GLU A 39 9.09 -12.90 -2.82
CA GLU A 39 9.86 -13.88 -3.56
C GLU A 39 10.24 -15.10 -2.71
N ALA A 40 10.70 -14.87 -1.48
CA ALA A 40 11.05 -15.96 -0.56
C ALA A 40 9.81 -16.79 -0.16
N ALA A 41 8.71 -16.13 0.18
CA ALA A 41 7.45 -16.79 0.51
C ALA A 41 6.88 -17.56 -0.68
N TRP A 42 6.92 -17.00 -1.89
CA TRP A 42 6.39 -17.66 -3.08
C TRP A 42 7.18 -18.91 -3.44
N LYS A 43 8.52 -18.85 -3.37
CA LYS A 43 9.39 -20.03 -3.59
C LYS A 43 9.16 -21.10 -2.55
N HIS A 44 8.79 -20.73 -1.33
CA HIS A 44 8.49 -21.67 -0.25
C HIS A 44 7.10 -22.31 -0.39
N ASN A 45 6.06 -21.48 -0.60
CA ASN A 45 4.68 -21.91 -0.75
C ASN A 45 3.86 -20.82 -1.46
N ASP A 46 3.61 -21.02 -2.75
CA ASP A 46 2.87 -20.10 -3.62
C ASP A 46 1.40 -19.92 -3.18
N TRP A 47 0.73 -21.01 -2.81
CA TRP A 47 -0.66 -21.00 -2.39
C TRP A 47 -0.89 -20.20 -1.10
N THR A 48 -0.02 -20.38 -0.11
CA THR A 48 -0.05 -19.63 1.14
C THR A 48 0.28 -18.17 0.90
N THR A 49 1.26 -17.90 0.04
CA THR A 49 1.62 -16.53 -0.33
C THR A 49 0.47 -15.80 -1.01
N LEU A 50 -0.27 -16.46 -1.91
CA LEU A 50 -1.45 -15.88 -2.54
C LEU A 50 -2.55 -15.54 -1.52
N LYS A 51 -2.81 -16.43 -0.55
CA LYS A 51 -3.75 -16.16 0.54
C LYS A 51 -3.31 -14.97 1.39
N LEU A 52 -2.01 -14.86 1.67
CA LEU A 52 -1.44 -13.73 2.40
C LEU A 52 -1.63 -12.42 1.64
N ILE A 53 -1.40 -12.39 0.32
CA ILE A 53 -1.66 -11.20 -0.50
C ILE A 53 -3.12 -10.76 -0.40
N CYS A 54 -4.08 -11.70 -0.47
CA CYS A 54 -5.51 -11.40 -0.24
C CYS A 54 -5.77 -10.90 1.20
N HIS A 55 -5.12 -11.50 2.18
CA HIS A 55 -5.26 -11.15 3.59
C HIS A 55 -4.78 -9.72 3.91
N VAL A 56 -3.72 -9.24 3.26
CA VAL A 56 -3.24 -7.85 3.40
C VAL A 56 -4.36 -6.87 3.13
N ARG A 57 -5.19 -7.16 2.14
CA ARG A 57 -6.27 -6.26 1.74
C ARG A 57 -7.50 -6.33 2.61
N GLY A 58 -7.77 -7.45 3.29
CA GLY A 58 -9.00 -7.72 4.03
C GLY A 58 -9.35 -6.63 5.05
N VAL A 59 -10.63 -6.23 5.10
CA VAL A 59 -11.08 -4.99 5.80
C VAL A 59 -12.16 -5.24 6.84
N ARG A 60 -12.80 -6.41 6.84
CA ARG A 60 -13.85 -6.78 7.79
C ARG A 60 -13.32 -7.75 8.83
N SER A 61 -12.46 -7.27 9.74
CA SER A 61 -11.80 -8.05 10.83
C SER A 61 -10.95 -9.27 10.42
N ILE A 62 -10.88 -9.59 9.13
CA ILE A 62 -10.15 -10.75 8.57
C ILE A 62 -8.73 -10.39 8.12
N GLY A 63 -8.37 -9.11 7.99
CA GLY A 63 -7.13 -8.69 7.35
C GLY A 63 -6.55 -7.37 7.86
N LYS A 64 -5.44 -6.95 7.24
CA LYS A 64 -4.64 -5.78 7.68
C LYS A 64 -5.14 -4.44 7.15
N SER A 65 -6.10 -4.44 6.22
CA SER A 65 -6.60 -3.26 5.51
C SER A 65 -5.50 -2.35 4.91
N ASP A 66 -4.31 -2.91 4.62
CA ASP A 66 -3.21 -2.15 4.03
C ASP A 66 -3.38 -2.07 2.51
N LYS A 67 -3.95 -0.96 2.08
CA LYS A 67 -4.24 -0.69 0.67
C LYS A 67 -2.98 -0.60 -0.19
N GLU A 68 -1.94 0.07 0.28
CA GLU A 68 -0.74 0.30 -0.53
C GLU A 68 0.17 -0.94 -0.54
N GLY A 69 0.29 -1.65 0.60
CA GLY A 69 0.94 -2.95 0.67
C GLY A 69 0.27 -3.98 -0.24
N PHE A 70 -1.06 -3.99 -0.30
CA PHE A 70 -1.80 -4.83 -1.23
C PHE A 70 -1.45 -4.53 -2.70
N TYR A 71 -1.48 -3.26 -3.13
CA TYR A 71 -1.16 -2.97 -4.53
C TYR A 71 0.30 -3.27 -4.88
N ALA A 72 1.24 -3.02 -3.96
CA ALA A 72 2.63 -3.38 -4.18
C ALA A 72 2.78 -4.90 -4.38
N ALA A 73 2.11 -5.71 -3.56
CA ALA A 73 2.11 -7.16 -3.70
C ALA A 73 1.38 -7.66 -4.96
N ALA A 74 0.24 -7.06 -5.31
CA ALA A 74 -0.52 -7.39 -6.51
C ALA A 74 0.24 -7.01 -7.80
N LEU A 75 0.95 -5.88 -7.81
CA LEU A 75 1.83 -5.49 -8.92
C LEU A 75 3.05 -6.41 -9.04
N TRP A 76 3.63 -6.83 -7.92
CA TRP A 76 4.66 -7.87 -7.92
C TRP A 76 4.13 -9.18 -8.51
N LEU A 77 2.91 -9.59 -8.11
CA LEU A 77 2.26 -10.79 -8.64
C LEU A 77 1.97 -10.67 -10.14
N HIS A 78 1.53 -9.51 -10.62
CA HIS A 78 1.36 -9.24 -12.05
C HIS A 78 2.68 -9.43 -12.81
N LYS A 79 3.78 -8.88 -12.28
CA LYS A 79 5.10 -8.90 -12.93
C LYS A 79 5.68 -10.31 -13.05
N HIS A 80 5.48 -11.17 -12.05
CA HIS A 80 6.13 -12.49 -11.99
C HIS A 80 5.18 -13.65 -12.31
N HIS A 81 3.90 -13.52 -11.97
CA HIS A 81 2.88 -14.57 -12.10
C HIS A 81 1.54 -14.01 -12.66
N PRO A 82 1.55 -13.40 -13.86
CA PRO A 82 0.38 -12.70 -14.41
C PRO A 82 -0.83 -13.61 -14.60
N ARG A 83 -0.61 -14.88 -14.99
CA ARG A 83 -1.68 -15.87 -15.12
C ARG A 83 -2.35 -16.15 -13.77
N THR A 84 -1.57 -16.29 -12.70
CA THR A 84 -2.11 -16.52 -11.35
C THR A 84 -2.94 -15.34 -10.89
N LEU A 85 -2.48 -14.11 -11.13
CA LEU A 85 -3.27 -12.91 -10.84
C LEU A 85 -4.59 -12.89 -11.62
N ALA A 86 -4.54 -13.15 -12.93
CA ALA A 86 -5.74 -13.15 -13.78
C ALA A 86 -6.77 -14.20 -13.35
N CYS A 87 -6.34 -15.44 -13.07
CA CYS A 87 -7.23 -16.52 -12.64
C CYS A 87 -7.86 -16.27 -11.26
N ASN A 88 -7.20 -15.51 -10.39
CA ASN A 88 -7.65 -15.26 -9.02
C ASN A 88 -8.25 -13.86 -8.83
N MET A 89 -8.44 -13.09 -9.90
CA MET A 89 -8.91 -11.71 -9.85
C MET A 89 -10.25 -11.57 -9.13
N LYS A 90 -11.16 -12.53 -9.34
CA LYS A 90 -12.47 -12.58 -8.66
C LYS A 90 -12.30 -12.69 -7.14
N SER A 91 -11.51 -13.65 -6.68
CA SER A 91 -11.25 -13.84 -5.25
C SER A 91 -10.57 -12.62 -4.64
N ILE A 92 -9.61 -12.02 -5.33
CA ILE A 92 -8.94 -10.79 -4.88
C ILE A 92 -9.95 -9.63 -4.71
N ALA A 93 -10.91 -9.49 -5.62
CA ALA A 93 -11.96 -8.48 -5.54
C ALA A 93 -12.98 -8.77 -4.42
N GLU A 94 -13.25 -10.04 -4.11
CA GLU A 94 -14.15 -10.48 -3.04
C GLU A 94 -13.57 -10.26 -1.64
N PHE A 95 -12.27 -10.51 -1.44
CA PHE A 95 -11.59 -10.31 -0.15
C PHE A 95 -11.29 -8.83 0.14
N GLY A 96 -11.14 -8.01 -0.90
CA GLY A 96 -10.91 -6.56 -0.77
C GLY A 96 -12.19 -5.73 -0.87
N TYR A 97 -12.07 -4.58 -1.55
CA TYR A 97 -13.20 -3.82 -2.05
C TYR A 97 -13.27 -3.94 -3.56
N SER A 98 -14.47 -3.97 -4.12
CA SER A 98 -14.71 -3.91 -5.57
C SER A 98 -13.98 -2.74 -6.26
N LYS A 99 -13.79 -1.61 -5.57
CA LYS A 99 -13.03 -0.43 -6.06
C LYS A 99 -11.53 -0.67 -6.21
N ASP A 100 -10.99 -1.73 -5.63
CA ASP A 100 -9.56 -2.01 -5.71
C ASP A 100 -9.17 -2.63 -7.05
N LEU A 101 -10.10 -3.33 -7.69
CA LEU A 101 -9.90 -3.90 -9.03
C LEU A 101 -9.62 -2.82 -10.10
N PRO A 102 -10.49 -1.81 -10.30
CA PRO A 102 -10.22 -0.75 -11.27
C PRO A 102 -8.97 0.06 -10.92
N GLU A 103 -8.68 0.30 -9.63
CA GLU A 103 -7.45 0.96 -9.21
C GLU A 103 -6.20 0.10 -9.50
N LEU A 104 -6.26 -1.22 -9.31
CA LEU A 104 -5.16 -2.14 -9.65
C LEU A 104 -4.90 -2.14 -11.15
N LEU A 105 -5.95 -2.24 -11.98
CA LEU A 105 -5.84 -2.16 -13.43
C LEU A 105 -5.24 -0.83 -13.89
N TYR A 106 -5.70 0.28 -13.30
CA TYR A 106 -5.14 1.60 -13.57
C TYR A 106 -3.63 1.66 -13.27
N ARG A 107 -3.18 1.12 -12.14
CA ARG A 107 -1.74 1.07 -11.79
C ARG A 107 -0.92 0.13 -12.67
N ILE A 108 -1.51 -0.92 -13.22
CA ILE A 108 -0.87 -1.80 -14.19
C ILE A 108 -0.63 -1.07 -15.51
N LEU A 109 -1.63 -0.32 -16.00
CA LEU A 109 -1.55 0.38 -17.28
C LEU A 109 -0.66 1.63 -17.24
N GLU A 110 -0.83 2.44 -16.20
CA GLU A 110 -0.27 3.80 -16.14
C GLU A 110 0.97 3.88 -15.22
N GLY A 111 1.18 2.87 -14.38
CA GLY A 111 2.33 2.76 -13.48
C GLY A 111 2.03 3.09 -12.02
N PRO A 112 2.88 2.62 -11.09
CA PRO A 112 2.62 2.67 -9.64
C PRO A 112 2.73 4.07 -9.00
N GLU A 113 3.42 5.01 -9.65
CA GLU A 113 3.81 6.29 -9.03
C GLU A 113 2.81 7.43 -9.24
N LEU A 114 1.92 7.33 -10.24
CA LEU A 114 1.03 8.45 -10.64
C LEU A 114 0.08 8.92 -9.54
N ARG A 115 -0.34 7.99 -8.67
CA ARG A 115 -1.19 8.33 -7.52
C ARG A 115 -0.47 9.12 -6.44
N ARG A 116 0.86 8.98 -6.30
CA ARG A 116 1.65 9.80 -5.39
C ARG A 116 1.67 11.24 -5.88
N ALA A 117 1.96 11.44 -7.16
CA ALA A 117 1.90 12.74 -7.82
C ALA A 117 0.51 13.40 -7.70
N ALA A 118 -0.57 12.67 -8.01
CA ALA A 118 -1.94 13.20 -7.91
C ALA A 118 -2.36 13.52 -6.46
N ARG A 119 -1.89 12.76 -5.47
CA ARG A 119 -2.12 13.03 -4.03
C ARG A 119 -1.36 14.27 -3.58
N GLU A 120 -0.10 14.40 -3.98
CA GLU A 120 0.73 15.58 -3.71
C GLU A 120 0.12 16.85 -4.32
N GLU A 121 -0.36 16.76 -5.57
CA GLU A 121 -1.04 17.87 -6.25
C GLU A 121 -2.34 18.26 -5.54
N SER A 122 -3.17 17.28 -5.16
CA SER A 122 -4.38 17.54 -4.37
C SER A 122 -4.08 18.16 -3.00
N GLN A 123 -3.01 17.72 -2.34
CA GLN A 123 -2.56 18.29 -1.06
C GLN A 123 -2.02 19.72 -1.23
N ARG A 124 -1.28 20.00 -2.31
CA ARG A 124 -0.85 21.36 -2.68
C ARG A 124 -2.05 22.27 -2.94
N GLY A 125 -3.03 21.82 -3.71
CA GLY A 125 -4.25 22.57 -3.97
C GLY A 125 -5.08 22.85 -2.71
N LYS A 126 -5.15 21.88 -1.77
CA LYS A 126 -5.80 22.08 -0.47
C LYS A 126 -5.04 23.05 0.44
N LYS A 127 -3.70 23.04 0.43
CA LYS A 127 -2.87 24.02 1.15
C LYS A 127 -3.08 25.42 0.60
N LEU A 128 -3.06 25.58 -0.73
CA LEU A 128 -3.26 26.87 -1.39
C LEU A 128 -4.62 27.49 -1.06
N ARG A 129 -5.69 26.68 -1.02
CA ARG A 129 -7.04 27.11 -0.62
C ARG A 129 -7.19 27.49 0.85
N ARG A 130 -6.25 27.10 1.71
CA ARG A 130 -6.25 27.37 3.16
C ARG A 130 -5.38 28.56 3.54
N MET A 131 -4.67 29.18 2.59
CA MET A 131 -3.89 30.38 2.88
C MET A 131 -4.86 31.55 3.15
N PRO A 132 -4.63 32.36 4.21
CA PRO A 132 -5.41 33.56 4.45
C PRO A 132 -5.32 34.46 3.22
N LYS A 133 -6.44 35.01 2.78
CA LYS A 133 -6.41 36.10 1.80
C LYS A 133 -6.01 37.34 2.58
N ASP A 134 -4.85 37.92 2.27
CA ASP A 134 -4.43 39.18 2.85
C ASP A 134 -5.52 40.22 2.58
N HIS A 135 -6.08 40.77 3.64
CA HIS A 135 -7.09 41.82 3.59
C HIS A 135 -6.35 43.12 3.26
N GLU A 136 -6.30 43.50 1.97
CA GLU A 136 -5.90 44.85 1.59
C GLU A 136 -7.01 45.82 2.00
N ASP A 137 -6.90 46.37 3.22
CA ASP A 137 -7.75 47.47 3.67
C ASP A 137 -7.31 48.76 2.98
N VAL A 138 -7.88 49.01 1.80
CA VAL A 138 -7.82 50.33 1.15
C VAL A 138 -8.78 51.25 1.90
N HIS A 139 -8.25 51.94 2.91
CA HIS A 139 -8.97 53.01 3.59
C HIS A 139 -8.97 54.26 2.69
N CYS A 140 -9.98 54.41 1.84
CA CYS A 140 -10.25 55.67 1.16
C CYS A 140 -11.09 56.55 2.08
N ASN A 141 -10.43 57.46 2.80
CA ASN A 141 -11.08 58.46 3.65
C ASN A 141 -11.21 59.76 2.84
N ASN A 142 -12.43 60.08 2.38
CA ASN A 142 -12.78 61.42 1.92
C ASN A 142 -13.99 61.89 2.72
N GLN A 143 -13.74 62.76 3.70
CA GLN A 143 -14.75 63.62 4.31
C GLN A 143 -14.68 64.99 3.62
N SER A 144 -15.86 65.38 3.12
CA SER A 144 -16.46 66.70 2.85
C SER A 144 -15.57 67.92 2.56
#